data_AF-A0AB74QWC9-F1
#
_entry.id   AF-A0AB74QWC9-F1
#
_cell.length_a   1.000
_cell.length_b   1.000
_cell.length_c   1.000
_cell.angle_alpha   90.00
_cell.angle_beta   90.00
_cell.angle_gamma   90.00
#
_symmetry.space_group_name_H-M   'P 1'
#
loop_
_entity.id
_entity.type
_entity.pdbx_description
1 polymer ?
#
loop_
_entity_poly.entity_id
_entity_poly.type
_entity_poly.pdbx_seq_one_letter_code
_entity_poly.pdbx_strand_id
1 'polypeptide(L)'
;MLKISDVEPSTALDGLFTDGNVAGGISPTRLVAAWFNVIQTELVNVVESSGMDLDPDDSTQVLQALTKMFLSRSNPFADIAADGSEAIAQALSNLGIDTALAEKSDLATGVLSSSGYIKIPISVSGNSSTLILQWGTFTGKTSSSAGTDNVYENSSIYVTWPITFPTGVLQVITGGSSDVPGAGVQEIAWNLAKTNTGATFGVSCREASASMSGSYIAIGY
;
A
#
# COMPACT_ATOMS: atom_id res chain seq x y z
N MET A 1 34.61 29.12 5.24
CA MET A 1 35.93 28.97 4.62
C MET A 1 36.80 30.20 4.87
N LEU A 2 38.01 29.99 5.39
CA LEU A 2 39.06 31.02 5.48
C LEU A 2 39.37 31.59 4.09
N LYS A 3 39.68 32.88 3.97
CA LYS A 3 40.05 33.56 2.72
C LYS A 3 41.58 33.75 2.64
N ILE A 4 42.12 33.88 1.43
CA ILE A 4 43.56 34.11 1.26
C ILE A 4 44.03 35.42 1.92
N SER A 5 43.20 36.46 1.94
CA SER A 5 43.51 37.71 2.66
C SER A 5 43.61 37.56 4.17
N ASP A 6 43.06 36.50 4.75
CA ASP A 6 43.16 36.26 6.21
C ASP A 6 44.56 35.78 6.60
N VAL A 7 45.33 35.24 5.65
CA VAL A 7 46.69 34.68 5.85
C VAL A 7 47.76 35.39 5.02
N GLU A 8 47.37 36.09 3.96
CA GLU A 8 48.20 36.95 3.09
C GLU A 8 47.57 38.35 2.89
N PRO A 9 47.31 39.11 3.97
CA PRO A 9 46.59 40.38 3.88
C PRO A 9 47.32 41.47 3.08
N SER A 10 48.65 41.36 2.94
CA SER A 10 49.48 42.36 2.27
C SER A 10 49.69 42.12 0.77
N THR A 11 49.41 40.91 0.28
CA THR A 11 49.65 40.51 -1.11
C THR A 11 48.39 39.99 -1.81
N ALA A 12 47.31 39.72 -1.06
CA ALA A 12 45.99 39.50 -1.63
C ALA A 12 45.42 40.82 -2.17
N LEU A 13 44.76 40.76 -3.32
CA LEU A 13 44.05 41.90 -3.91
C LEU A 13 42.54 41.62 -3.85
N ASP A 14 41.78 42.49 -3.18
CA ASP A 14 40.33 42.36 -2.97
C ASP A 14 39.90 41.01 -2.36
N GLY A 15 40.76 40.42 -1.53
CA GLY A 15 40.49 39.12 -0.90
C GLY A 15 40.78 37.91 -1.78
N LEU A 16 41.38 38.10 -2.96
CA LEU A 16 41.70 37.07 -3.95
C LEU A 16 43.21 36.96 -4.20
N PHE A 17 43.59 35.88 -4.88
CA PHE A 17 44.94 35.70 -5.41
C PHE A 17 45.24 36.68 -6.54
N THR A 18 46.48 37.14 -6.63
CA THR A 18 47.00 37.92 -7.75
C THR A 18 48.39 37.41 -8.15
N ASP A 19 48.66 37.38 -9.45
CA ASP A 19 50.00 37.12 -9.99
C ASP A 19 50.97 38.29 -9.73
N GLY A 20 50.47 39.38 -9.16
CA GLY A 20 51.22 40.62 -8.96
C GLY A 20 51.49 41.34 -10.29
N ASN A 21 52.40 42.30 -10.25
CA ASN A 21 52.88 43.03 -11.42
C ASN A 21 54.30 43.50 -11.17
N VAL A 22 55.27 42.81 -11.79
CA VAL A 22 56.70 43.12 -11.63
C VAL A 22 57.03 44.54 -12.09
N ALA A 23 56.44 45.01 -13.19
CA ALA A 23 56.67 46.36 -13.71
C ALA A 23 56.07 47.46 -12.81
N GLY A 24 55.02 47.12 -12.07
CA GLY A 24 54.36 48.00 -11.08
C GLY A 24 54.86 47.83 -9.65
N GLY A 25 55.84 46.95 -9.40
CA GLY A 25 56.33 46.66 -8.04
C GLY A 25 55.31 45.95 -7.13
N ILE A 26 54.25 45.34 -7.68
CA ILE A 26 53.24 44.60 -6.93
C ILE A 26 53.69 43.15 -6.82
N SER A 27 53.86 42.64 -5.60
CA SER A 27 54.26 41.25 -5.37
C SER A 27 53.08 40.29 -5.63
N PRO A 28 53.32 39.08 -6.18
CA PRO A 28 52.30 38.05 -6.26
C PRO A 28 51.84 37.60 -4.86
N THR A 29 50.62 37.07 -4.78
CA THR A 29 50.13 36.45 -3.55
C THR A 29 50.91 35.19 -3.25
N ARG A 30 51.47 35.09 -2.04
CA ARG A 30 52.23 33.92 -1.63
C ARG A 30 51.31 32.75 -1.33
N LEU A 31 51.69 31.56 -1.77
CA LEU A 31 50.96 30.34 -1.44
C LEU A 31 51.43 29.80 -0.09
N VAL A 32 50.56 29.85 0.92
CA VAL A 32 50.88 29.47 2.30
C VAL A 32 50.17 28.19 2.73
N ALA A 33 50.84 27.41 3.59
CA ALA A 33 50.30 26.16 4.11
C ALA A 33 48.92 26.33 4.77
N ALA A 34 48.68 27.43 5.48
CA ALA A 34 47.39 27.71 6.10
C ALA A 34 46.23 27.71 5.10
N TRP A 35 46.45 28.23 3.88
CA TRP A 35 45.44 28.21 2.82
C TRP A 35 45.20 26.78 2.29
N PHE A 36 46.27 26.04 1.99
CA PHE A 36 46.17 24.67 1.48
C PHE A 36 45.51 23.72 2.49
N ASN A 37 45.85 23.86 3.77
CA ASN A 37 45.26 23.05 4.83
C ASN A 37 43.76 23.32 4.98
N VAL A 38 43.29 24.55 4.74
CA VAL A 38 41.85 24.85 4.73
C VAL A 38 41.15 24.14 3.58
N ILE A 39 41.71 24.20 2.38
CA ILE A 39 41.14 23.48 1.22
C ILE A 39 41.08 21.97 1.51
N GLN A 40 42.17 21.40 2.02
CA GLN A 40 42.21 19.99 2.39
C GLN A 40 41.15 19.65 3.44
N THR A 41 41.06 20.45 4.50
CA THR A 41 40.11 20.20 5.61
C THR A 41 38.66 20.29 5.12
N GLU A 42 38.32 21.29 4.29
CA GLU A 42 36.96 21.45 3.75
C GLU A 42 36.60 20.26 2.83
N LEU A 43 37.53 19.77 2.00
CA LEU A 43 37.31 18.59 1.15
C LEU A 43 37.23 17.30 1.97
N VAL A 44 38.06 17.15 3.01
CA VAL A 44 37.99 16.03 3.96
C VAL A 44 36.62 16.01 4.64
N ASN A 45 36.14 17.15 5.13
CA ASN A 45 34.83 17.26 5.77
C ASN A 45 33.69 16.81 4.84
N VAL A 46 33.78 17.09 3.53
CA VAL A 46 32.79 16.62 2.54
C VAL A 46 32.78 15.10 2.46
N VAL A 47 33.96 14.46 2.41
CA VAL A 47 34.07 13.00 2.34
C VAL A 47 33.54 12.35 3.61
N GLU A 48 34.01 12.78 4.78
CA GLU A 48 33.60 12.22 6.07
C GLU A 48 32.10 12.43 6.34
N SER A 49 31.54 13.59 5.94
CA SER A 49 30.09 13.86 6.08
C SER A 49 29.21 12.94 5.22
N SER A 50 29.76 12.32 4.18
CA SER A 50 29.07 11.28 3.40
C SER A 50 29.11 9.90 4.06
N GLY A 51 29.73 9.78 5.24
CA GLY A 51 29.94 8.53 5.96
C GLY A 51 30.98 7.62 5.29
N MET A 52 31.93 8.20 4.56
CA MET A 52 33.08 7.50 3.99
C MET A 52 34.32 7.75 4.86
N ASP A 53 35.19 6.74 4.98
CA ASP A 53 36.50 6.90 5.60
C ASP A 53 37.50 7.47 4.59
N LEU A 54 38.50 8.21 5.08
CA LEU A 54 39.56 8.76 4.25
C LEU A 54 40.57 7.68 3.81
N ASP A 55 40.82 7.61 2.51
CA ASP A 55 41.83 6.74 1.90
C ASP A 55 42.90 7.57 1.16
N PRO A 56 44.17 7.59 1.61
CA PRO A 56 45.22 8.36 0.95
C PRO A 56 45.55 7.85 -0.48
N ASP A 57 45.18 6.61 -0.82
CA ASP A 57 45.42 6.02 -2.13
C ASP A 57 44.26 6.25 -3.13
N ASP A 58 43.12 6.83 -2.69
CA ASP A 58 41.97 7.15 -3.54
C ASP A 58 41.83 8.67 -3.78
N SER A 59 42.17 9.12 -5.00
CA SER A 59 42.01 10.51 -5.44
C SER A 59 40.60 10.86 -5.93
N THR A 60 39.61 9.98 -5.77
CA THR A 60 38.22 10.14 -6.27
C THR A 60 37.17 10.31 -5.16
N GLN A 61 37.59 10.30 -3.89
CA GLN A 61 36.69 10.31 -2.73
C GLN A 61 35.67 11.46 -2.72
N VAL A 62 36.09 12.68 -3.12
CA VAL A 62 35.16 13.82 -3.20
C VAL A 62 34.03 13.56 -4.21
N LEU A 63 34.35 12.94 -5.36
CA LEU A 63 33.33 12.60 -6.37
C LEU A 63 32.38 11.51 -5.85
N GLN A 64 32.91 10.49 -5.19
CA GLN A 64 32.12 9.42 -4.58
C GLN A 64 31.18 9.97 -3.49
N ALA A 65 31.70 10.85 -2.62
CA ALA A 65 30.93 11.52 -1.58
C ALA A 65 29.77 12.35 -2.16
N LEU A 66 30.01 13.15 -3.20
CA LEU A 66 28.95 13.90 -3.88
C LEU A 66 27.92 12.96 -4.51
N THR A 67 28.35 11.86 -5.10
CA THR A 67 27.44 10.86 -5.70
C THR A 67 26.57 10.19 -4.63
N LYS A 68 27.09 10.00 -3.42
CA LYS A 68 26.36 9.45 -2.28
C LYS A 68 25.43 10.46 -1.63
N MET A 69 25.84 11.73 -1.55
CA MET A 69 25.06 12.81 -0.93
C MET A 69 23.91 13.31 -1.80
N PHE A 70 23.96 13.10 -3.13
CA PHE A 70 22.94 13.59 -4.05
C PHE A 70 22.18 12.47 -4.72
N LEU A 71 20.85 12.61 -4.77
CA LEU A 71 19.96 11.68 -5.46
C LEU A 71 20.29 11.56 -6.95
N SER A 72 20.61 10.35 -7.40
CA SER A 72 20.71 10.05 -8.83
C SER A 72 19.34 9.91 -9.47
N ARG A 73 19.08 10.69 -10.53
CA ARG A 73 17.85 10.57 -11.33
C ARG A 73 17.81 9.32 -12.20
N SER A 74 18.94 8.65 -12.40
CA SER A 74 19.00 7.42 -13.20
C SER A 74 18.47 6.21 -12.43
N ASN A 75 18.49 6.24 -11.09
CA ASN A 75 17.98 5.18 -10.23
C ASN A 75 17.48 5.77 -8.90
N PRO A 76 16.39 6.56 -8.91
CA PRO A 76 15.89 7.22 -7.70
C PRO A 76 15.49 6.18 -6.65
N PHE A 77 15.79 6.46 -5.37
CA PHE A 77 15.53 5.59 -4.20
C PHE A 77 16.44 4.35 -4.05
N ALA A 78 17.44 4.18 -4.91
CA ALA A 78 18.40 3.07 -4.77
C ALA A 78 19.31 3.20 -3.54
N ASP A 79 19.59 4.44 -3.14
CA ASP A 79 20.26 4.80 -1.90
C ASP A 79 19.45 4.35 -0.68
N ILE A 80 18.16 4.67 -0.63
CA ILE A 80 17.26 4.23 0.44
C ILE A 80 17.20 2.70 0.51
N ALA A 81 17.18 2.04 -0.65
CA ALA A 81 17.21 0.57 -0.70
C ALA A 81 18.53 -0.01 -0.16
N ALA A 82 19.66 0.64 -0.44
CA ALA A 82 20.97 0.24 0.06
C ALA A 82 21.11 0.48 1.57
N ASP A 83 20.48 1.52 2.11
CA ASP A 83 20.45 1.84 3.54
C ASP A 83 19.60 0.84 4.37
N GLY A 84 18.82 -0.02 3.70
CA GLY A 84 18.16 -1.17 4.30
C GLY A 84 16.68 -0.96 4.68
N SER A 85 16.10 -1.97 5.34
CA SER A 85 14.65 -2.06 5.56
C SER A 85 14.06 -0.92 6.41
N GLU A 86 14.82 -0.40 7.37
CA GLU A 86 14.39 0.71 8.23
C GLU A 86 14.25 2.02 7.42
N ALA A 87 15.23 2.31 6.56
CA ALA A 87 15.19 3.48 5.68
C ALA A 87 14.05 3.38 4.67
N ILE A 88 13.82 2.18 4.10
CA ILE A 88 12.67 1.92 3.21
C ILE A 88 11.35 2.20 3.93
N ALA A 89 11.16 1.66 5.15
CA ALA A 89 9.94 1.87 5.93
C ALA A 89 9.68 3.36 6.23
N GLN A 90 10.72 4.10 6.59
CA GLN A 90 10.61 5.54 6.83
C GLN A 90 10.29 6.32 5.55
N ALA A 91 10.89 5.96 4.42
CA ALA A 91 10.63 6.60 3.13
C ALA A 91 9.18 6.42 2.67
N LEU A 92 8.64 5.20 2.82
CA LEU A 92 7.24 4.91 2.56
C LEU A 92 6.33 5.76 3.46
N SER A 93 6.62 5.80 4.77
CA SER A 93 5.88 6.63 5.71
C SER A 93 5.90 8.13 5.34
N ASN A 94 7.05 8.66 4.91
CA ASN A 94 7.17 10.07 4.49
C ASN A 94 6.34 10.38 3.25
N LEU A 95 6.16 9.40 2.36
CA LEU A 95 5.32 9.52 1.17
C LEU A 95 3.83 9.26 1.46
N GLY A 96 3.47 8.98 2.72
CA GLY A 96 2.10 8.60 3.08
C GLY A 96 1.72 7.22 2.52
N ILE A 97 2.70 6.41 2.14
CA ILE A 97 2.51 5.01 1.78
C ILE A 97 2.65 4.24 3.09
N ASP A 98 1.53 3.78 3.61
CA ASP A 98 1.53 2.88 4.76
C ASP A 98 2.33 1.62 4.41
N THR A 99 3.28 1.26 5.25
CA THR A 99 4.15 0.08 5.08
C THR A 99 3.35 -1.23 4.96
N ALA A 100 2.09 -1.23 5.41
CA ALA A 100 1.13 -2.31 5.18
C ALA A 100 0.78 -2.54 3.70
N LEU A 101 0.78 -1.49 2.86
CA LEU A 101 0.52 -1.59 1.43
C LEU A 101 1.70 -2.15 0.64
N ALA A 102 2.93 -1.98 1.16
CA ALA A 102 4.17 -2.40 0.50
C ALA A 102 4.51 -3.88 0.73
N GLU A 103 4.17 -4.46 1.89
CA GLU A 103 4.61 -5.82 2.23
C GLU A 103 3.58 -6.92 1.97
N LYS A 104 2.28 -6.77 2.28
CA LYS A 104 1.25 -7.79 1.94
C LYS A 104 -0.18 -7.27 2.10
N SER A 105 -0.97 -7.44 1.04
CA SER A 105 -2.35 -7.96 1.07
C SER A 105 -3.43 -7.32 1.97
N ASP A 106 -3.34 -6.07 2.42
CA ASP A 106 -4.41 -5.47 3.25
C ASP A 106 -5.28 -4.44 2.51
N LEU A 107 -5.21 -4.38 1.18
CA LEU A 107 -6.21 -3.61 0.43
C LEU A 107 -7.61 -4.21 0.58
N ALA A 108 -7.76 -5.48 0.94
CA ALA A 108 -9.06 -6.05 1.29
C ALA A 108 -8.90 -7.10 2.41
N THR A 109 -9.68 -6.96 3.49
CA THR A 109 -9.60 -7.87 4.64
C THR A 109 -10.78 -8.83 4.64
N GLY A 110 -10.60 -10.08 5.08
CA GLY A 110 -11.67 -11.07 4.99
C GLY A 110 -11.35 -12.41 5.63
N VAL A 111 -12.34 -13.30 5.58
CA VAL A 111 -12.21 -14.71 5.99
C VAL A 111 -12.61 -15.58 4.81
N LEU A 112 -11.67 -16.38 4.30
CA LEU A 112 -11.91 -17.37 3.26
C LEU A 112 -12.28 -18.71 3.89
N SER A 113 -13.59 -18.95 4.02
CA SER A 113 -14.15 -20.21 4.48
C SER A 113 -15.41 -20.56 3.68
N SER A 114 -16.08 -21.67 4.01
CA SER A 114 -17.36 -22.05 3.39
C SER A 114 -18.44 -20.98 3.53
N SER A 115 -18.45 -20.26 4.66
CA SER A 115 -19.24 -19.05 4.88
C SER A 115 -18.32 -17.92 5.27
N GLY A 116 -17.93 -17.12 4.28
CA GLY A 116 -16.86 -16.14 4.40
C GLY A 116 -17.27 -14.75 3.97
N TYR A 117 -16.33 -13.82 4.07
CA TYR A 117 -16.54 -12.44 3.64
C TYR A 117 -15.24 -11.78 3.20
N ILE A 118 -15.38 -10.70 2.46
CA ILE A 118 -14.31 -9.76 2.15
C ILE A 118 -14.83 -8.32 2.31
N LYS A 119 -13.99 -7.47 2.88
CA LYS A 119 -14.17 -6.03 3.06
C LYS A 119 -13.23 -5.32 2.11
N ILE A 120 -13.80 -4.52 1.21
CA ILE A 120 -13.10 -3.79 0.17
C ILE A 120 -13.23 -2.30 0.51
N PRO A 121 -12.18 -1.64 1.00
CA PRO A 121 -12.15 -0.19 1.13
C PRO A 121 -12.29 0.43 -0.26
N ILE A 122 -13.22 1.37 -0.38
CA ILE A 122 -13.48 2.12 -1.60
C ILE A 122 -13.46 3.62 -1.28
N SER A 123 -12.92 4.41 -2.20
CA SER A 123 -12.99 5.87 -2.14
C SER A 123 -13.75 6.36 -3.37
N VAL A 124 -14.93 6.96 -3.14
CA VAL A 124 -15.77 7.49 -4.21
C VAL A 124 -15.92 9.00 -4.01
N SER A 125 -15.45 9.77 -4.98
CA SER A 125 -15.48 11.24 -4.96
C SER A 125 -14.87 11.86 -3.68
N GLY A 126 -13.79 11.25 -3.17
CA GLY A 126 -13.10 11.70 -1.97
C GLY A 126 -13.68 11.21 -0.64
N ASN A 127 -14.76 10.41 -0.64
CA ASN A 127 -15.32 9.81 0.57
C ASN A 127 -14.88 8.34 0.69
N SER A 128 -14.27 7.99 1.82
CA SER A 128 -13.88 6.61 2.12
C SER A 128 -15.05 5.82 2.70
N SER A 129 -15.25 4.61 2.19
CA SER A 129 -16.23 3.64 2.67
C SER A 129 -15.68 2.21 2.55
N THR A 130 -16.44 1.21 2.99
CA THR A 130 -16.10 -0.21 2.85
C THR A 130 -17.25 -0.95 2.20
N LEU A 131 -17.04 -1.47 0.99
CA LEU A 131 -17.94 -2.43 0.37
C LEU A 131 -17.68 -3.82 0.98
N ILE A 132 -18.72 -4.53 1.37
CA ILE A 132 -18.64 -5.85 1.97
C ILE A 132 -19.34 -6.85 1.05
N LEU A 133 -18.63 -7.92 0.71
CA LEU A 133 -19.19 -9.09 0.04
C LEU A 133 -19.13 -10.25 1.03
N GLN A 134 -20.24 -10.94 1.24
CA GLN A 134 -20.33 -12.13 2.08
C GLN A 134 -20.91 -13.29 1.30
N TRP A 135 -20.47 -14.51 1.58
CA TRP A 135 -20.99 -15.72 0.95
C TRP A 135 -21.24 -16.81 1.98
N GLY A 136 -22.01 -17.80 1.58
CA GLY A 136 -22.27 -18.98 2.39
C GLY A 136 -23.25 -19.93 1.72
N THR A 137 -23.66 -20.95 2.47
CA THR A 137 -24.62 -21.96 2.05
C THR A 137 -25.85 -21.97 2.95
N PHE A 138 -26.95 -22.53 2.45
CA PHE A 138 -28.16 -22.76 3.23
C PHE A 138 -28.78 -24.11 2.85
N THR A 139 -29.65 -24.62 3.72
CA THR A 139 -30.45 -25.82 3.48
C THR A 139 -31.85 -25.63 4.03
N GLY A 140 -32.83 -26.24 3.38
CA GLY A 140 -34.21 -26.28 3.87
C GLY A 140 -34.97 -27.44 3.27
N LYS A 141 -36.22 -27.62 3.72
CA LYS A 141 -37.14 -28.58 3.11
C LYS A 141 -38.34 -27.86 2.53
N THR A 142 -38.84 -28.29 1.38
CA THR A 142 -40.13 -27.82 0.86
C THR A 142 -41.27 -28.21 1.82
N SER A 143 -42.42 -27.56 1.70
CA SER A 143 -43.60 -27.89 2.50
C SER A 143 -44.04 -29.35 2.30
N SER A 144 -44.74 -29.90 3.30
CA SER A 144 -45.40 -31.21 3.18
C SER A 144 -46.73 -31.16 2.42
N SER A 145 -47.27 -29.97 2.21
CA SER A 145 -48.52 -29.73 1.49
C SER A 145 -48.28 -28.91 0.25
N ALA A 146 -48.93 -29.29 -0.85
CA ALA A 146 -48.81 -28.63 -2.13
C ALA A 146 -49.40 -27.22 -2.06
N GLY A 147 -48.68 -26.24 -2.60
CA GLY A 147 -49.23 -24.96 -3.01
C GLY A 147 -49.93 -25.07 -4.37
N THR A 148 -50.07 -23.93 -5.04
CA THR A 148 -50.67 -23.86 -6.38
C THR A 148 -49.86 -24.71 -7.37
N ASP A 149 -50.56 -25.35 -8.32
CA ASP A 149 -49.95 -26.16 -9.39
C ASP A 149 -48.98 -27.25 -8.92
N ASN A 150 -49.19 -27.81 -7.72
CA ASN A 150 -48.32 -28.82 -7.11
C ASN A 150 -46.87 -28.35 -6.87
N VAL A 151 -46.68 -27.06 -6.60
CA VAL A 151 -45.38 -26.52 -6.14
C VAL A 151 -45.37 -26.51 -4.61
N TYR A 152 -44.35 -27.14 -4.02
CA TYR A 152 -44.14 -27.16 -2.58
C TYR A 152 -43.10 -26.10 -2.23
N GLU A 153 -43.46 -25.17 -1.33
CA GLU A 153 -42.66 -23.99 -1.04
C GLU A 153 -42.33 -23.91 0.44
N ASN A 154 -41.14 -23.42 0.76
CA ASN A 154 -40.77 -23.01 2.10
C ASN A 154 -40.11 -21.65 2.02
N SER A 155 -40.60 -20.68 2.80
CA SER A 155 -40.10 -19.31 2.86
C SER A 155 -39.57 -18.95 4.26
N SER A 156 -39.09 -19.95 5.01
CA SER A 156 -38.68 -19.81 6.41
C SER A 156 -37.28 -20.39 6.63
N ILE A 157 -36.38 -20.19 5.66
CA ILE A 157 -34.96 -20.57 5.79
C ILE A 157 -34.20 -19.33 6.28
N TYR A 158 -33.82 -19.32 7.56
CA TYR A 158 -33.10 -18.19 8.14
C TYR A 158 -31.59 -18.38 7.98
N VAL A 159 -30.94 -17.37 7.40
CA VAL A 159 -29.50 -17.33 7.19
C VAL A 159 -28.92 -16.16 7.95
N THR A 160 -27.85 -16.40 8.69
CA THR A 160 -27.06 -15.36 9.38
C THR A 160 -25.81 -15.06 8.56
N TRP A 161 -25.51 -13.78 8.38
CA TRP A 161 -24.29 -13.36 7.72
C TRP A 161 -23.05 -13.66 8.57
N PRO A 162 -21.91 -13.99 7.96
CA PRO A 162 -20.63 -14.10 8.67
C PRO A 162 -20.31 -12.89 9.56
N ILE A 163 -20.65 -11.68 9.10
CA ILE A 163 -20.58 -10.43 9.85
C ILE A 163 -21.81 -9.56 9.61
N THR A 164 -22.11 -8.66 10.55
CA THR A 164 -23.16 -7.64 10.36
C THR A 164 -22.71 -6.61 9.32
N PHE A 165 -23.58 -6.27 8.36
CA PHE A 165 -23.42 -5.09 7.51
C PHE A 165 -23.67 -3.83 8.36
N PRO A 166 -22.68 -2.94 8.52
CA PRO A 166 -22.82 -1.77 9.40
C PRO A 166 -23.98 -0.85 9.05
N THR A 167 -24.24 -0.63 7.76
CA THR A 167 -25.23 0.33 7.28
C THR A 167 -26.40 -0.37 6.62
N GLY A 168 -26.15 -1.21 5.62
CA GLY A 168 -27.23 -1.84 4.87
C GLY A 168 -26.79 -2.88 3.85
N VAL A 169 -27.76 -3.70 3.45
CA VAL A 169 -27.58 -4.73 2.41
C VAL A 169 -28.12 -4.21 1.08
N LEU A 170 -27.23 -3.99 0.13
CA LEU A 170 -27.57 -3.56 -1.23
C LEU A 170 -28.28 -4.69 -1.98
N GLN A 171 -27.69 -5.89 -2.00
CA GLN A 171 -28.22 -7.00 -2.78
C GLN A 171 -27.90 -8.36 -2.16
N VAL A 172 -28.80 -9.32 -2.37
CA VAL A 172 -28.56 -10.74 -2.08
C VAL A 172 -28.89 -11.52 -3.34
N ILE A 173 -27.95 -12.35 -3.78
CA ILE A 173 -28.09 -13.27 -4.90
C ILE A 173 -28.06 -14.67 -4.32
N THR A 174 -29.09 -15.46 -4.59
CA THR A 174 -29.22 -16.85 -4.12
C THR A 174 -29.31 -17.79 -5.31
N GLY A 175 -28.75 -18.99 -5.18
CA GLY A 175 -28.91 -20.07 -6.15
C GLY A 175 -29.12 -21.40 -5.44
N GLY A 176 -30.07 -22.19 -5.92
CA GLY A 176 -30.30 -23.56 -5.46
C GLY A 176 -29.32 -24.55 -6.12
N SER A 177 -29.04 -25.65 -5.42
CA SER A 177 -28.37 -26.82 -5.97
C SER A 177 -29.39 -27.73 -6.68
N SER A 178 -28.91 -28.74 -7.41
CA SER A 178 -29.78 -29.79 -7.96
C SER A 178 -29.78 -31.03 -7.07
N ASP A 179 -30.69 -31.03 -6.09
CA ASP A 179 -30.71 -31.99 -4.99
C ASP A 179 -31.86 -33.00 -5.09
N VAL A 180 -32.92 -32.64 -5.81
CA VAL A 180 -34.15 -33.42 -5.95
C VAL A 180 -34.10 -34.27 -7.22
N PRO A 181 -34.10 -35.61 -7.11
CA PRO A 181 -34.02 -36.49 -8.27
C PRO A 181 -35.27 -36.41 -9.17
N GLY A 182 -35.06 -36.35 -10.48
CA GLY A 182 -36.12 -36.48 -11.48
C GLY A 182 -36.21 -35.29 -12.45
N ALA A 183 -36.76 -35.54 -13.63
CA ALA A 183 -36.96 -34.48 -14.62
C ALA A 183 -38.20 -33.64 -14.27
N GLY A 184 -38.10 -32.33 -14.42
CA GLY A 184 -39.23 -31.42 -14.25
C GLY A 184 -39.57 -31.06 -12.81
N VAL A 185 -38.69 -31.33 -11.84
CA VAL A 185 -38.89 -30.97 -10.42
C VAL A 185 -38.89 -29.45 -10.16
N GLN A 186 -38.31 -28.66 -11.06
CA GLN A 186 -38.30 -27.19 -11.05
C GLN A 186 -37.82 -26.60 -9.71
N GLU A 187 -36.57 -26.91 -9.34
CA GLU A 187 -35.93 -26.38 -8.15
C GLU A 187 -35.65 -24.87 -8.29
N ILE A 188 -36.11 -24.09 -7.32
CA ILE A 188 -35.91 -22.64 -7.27
C ILE A 188 -35.48 -22.28 -5.85
N ALA A 189 -34.59 -21.29 -5.74
CA ALA A 189 -34.29 -20.61 -4.48
C ALA A 189 -34.36 -19.09 -4.67
N TRP A 190 -34.82 -18.37 -3.64
CA TRP A 190 -34.93 -16.92 -3.66
C TRP A 190 -34.64 -16.32 -2.29
N ASN A 191 -34.37 -15.02 -2.28
CA ASN A 191 -34.30 -14.21 -1.07
C ASN A 191 -35.64 -13.49 -0.86
N LEU A 192 -36.30 -13.70 0.28
CA LEU A 192 -37.58 -13.08 0.63
C LEU A 192 -37.38 -11.72 1.33
N ALA A 193 -36.50 -11.68 2.32
CA ALA A 193 -36.25 -10.50 3.14
C ALA A 193 -34.80 -10.49 3.62
N LYS A 194 -34.20 -9.30 3.71
CA LYS A 194 -32.82 -9.10 4.16
C LYS A 194 -32.75 -8.06 5.27
N THR A 195 -31.85 -8.28 6.21
CA THR A 195 -31.49 -7.36 7.29
C THR A 195 -29.96 -7.23 7.35
N ASN A 196 -29.46 -6.34 8.19
CA ASN A 196 -28.02 -6.16 8.37
C ASN A 196 -27.32 -7.40 8.97
N THR A 197 -28.05 -8.33 9.59
CA THR A 197 -27.50 -9.51 10.26
C THR A 197 -27.82 -10.83 9.56
N GLY A 198 -28.76 -10.83 8.62
CA GLY A 198 -29.16 -12.06 7.94
C GLY A 198 -30.20 -11.85 6.85
N ALA A 199 -30.79 -12.95 6.42
CA ALA A 199 -31.92 -12.97 5.52
C ALA A 199 -32.85 -14.14 5.79
N THR A 200 -34.05 -14.05 5.21
CA THR A 200 -34.98 -15.17 5.06
C THR A 200 -35.00 -15.58 3.60
N PHE A 201 -34.60 -16.81 3.32
CA PHE A 201 -34.64 -17.41 2.00
C PHE A 201 -35.84 -18.34 1.86
N GLY A 202 -36.17 -18.61 0.60
CA GLY A 202 -37.12 -19.65 0.27
C GLY A 202 -36.59 -20.60 -0.79
N VAL A 203 -37.19 -21.78 -0.80
CA VAL A 203 -36.97 -22.83 -1.80
C VAL A 203 -38.31 -23.40 -2.24
N SER A 204 -38.36 -23.87 -3.49
CA SER A 204 -39.49 -24.60 -3.99
C SER A 204 -39.09 -25.65 -5.02
N CYS A 205 -39.90 -26.71 -5.09
CA CYS A 205 -39.86 -27.71 -6.14
C CYS A 205 -41.22 -28.42 -6.21
N ARG A 206 -41.36 -29.40 -7.11
CA ARG A 206 -42.58 -30.21 -7.28
C ARG A 206 -42.62 -31.48 -6.42
N GLU A 207 -41.78 -31.56 -5.39
CA GLU A 207 -41.74 -32.68 -4.45
C GLU A 207 -41.99 -32.22 -3.01
N ALA A 208 -42.84 -32.96 -2.29
CA ALA A 208 -43.21 -32.66 -0.91
C ALA A 208 -42.08 -33.01 0.05
N SER A 209 -41.79 -32.14 1.02
CA SER A 209 -40.77 -32.37 2.06
C SER A 209 -39.36 -32.67 1.52
N ALA A 210 -39.08 -32.26 0.28
CA ALA A 210 -37.82 -32.49 -0.39
C ALA A 210 -36.70 -31.67 0.28
N SER A 211 -35.53 -32.27 0.48
CA SER A 211 -34.38 -31.56 1.05
C SER A 211 -33.65 -30.81 -0.05
N MET A 212 -33.48 -29.51 0.13
CA MET A 212 -32.84 -28.62 -0.84
C MET A 212 -31.72 -27.84 -0.15
N SER A 213 -30.67 -27.56 -0.92
CA SER A 213 -29.51 -26.79 -0.53
C SER A 213 -29.25 -25.68 -1.55
N GLY A 214 -28.41 -24.73 -1.18
CA GLY A 214 -28.00 -23.67 -2.07
C GLY A 214 -26.90 -22.81 -1.49
N SER A 215 -26.55 -21.78 -2.24
CA SER A 215 -25.53 -20.79 -1.88
C SER A 215 -26.02 -19.38 -2.09
N TYR A 216 -25.35 -18.43 -1.45
CA TYR A 216 -25.65 -17.02 -1.60
C TYR A 216 -24.39 -16.15 -1.69
N ILE A 217 -24.56 -14.99 -2.30
CA ILE A 217 -23.67 -13.83 -2.18
C ILE A 217 -24.52 -12.65 -1.72
N ALA A 218 -24.11 -12.01 -0.62
CA ALA A 218 -24.70 -10.78 -0.10
C ALA A 218 -23.71 -9.63 -0.26
N ILE A 219 -24.20 -8.47 -0.70
CA ILE A 219 -23.41 -7.27 -0.98
C ILE A 219 -24.00 -6.12 -0.17
N GLY A 220 -23.16 -5.38 0.56
CA GLY A 220 -23.58 -4.29 1.43
C GLY A 220 -22.41 -3.46 1.92
N TYR A 221 -22.65 -2.59 2.90
CA TYR A 221 -21.67 -1.68 3.50
C TYR A 221 -22.12 -1.25 4.90
#